data_AF-A0A3N5WJC9-F1
#
_entry.id   AF-A0A3N5WJC9-F1
#
_cell.length_a   1.000
_cell.length_b   1.000
_cell.length_c   1.000
_cell.angle_alpha   90.00
_cell.angle_beta   90.00
_cell.angle_gamma   90.00
#
_symmetry.space_group_name_H-M   'P 1'
#
loop_
_entity.id
_entity.type
_entity.pdbx_description
1 polymer ?
#
loop_
_entity_poly.entity_id
_entity_poly.type
_entity_poly.pdbx_seq_one_letter_code
_entity_poly.pdbx_strand_id
1 'polypeptide(L)'
;MPLSASSAASKAKTLAEALPYIQRFHGKTIVVKYGGNAMTDPALKEGFARDVVLLKVVGMNPVIVHGGGPQIDDLLKRVGKKGEFIQGMRVTDAETMDVVEMVLGGQVNKDIVNLINRNGGKAVGLTGKDGGFIRARKLKVRGPAGSDELVDIGQVGEVESIDPAIVNLLHTEDFIPVIAPVGVGANGESYNINADLVAGKVAEILKAEKLIVLTNTPGVLDKDGKLLTGLTARKVDELFADGTIHGGMLPKIGSALEAVKNGVNTCHIIDGRVEHALLLEILTDEGVGTLIKRR
;
A
#
# COMPACT_ATOMS: atom_id res chain seq x y z
N MET A 1 26.28 -22.82 -11.06
CA MET A 1 26.24 -23.45 -12.40
C MET A 1 26.32 -22.35 -13.45
N PRO A 2 27.12 -22.48 -14.51
CA PRO A 2 27.10 -21.50 -15.59
C PRO A 2 25.72 -21.53 -16.28
N LEU A 3 25.12 -20.37 -16.47
CA LEU A 3 23.91 -20.22 -17.28
C LEU A 3 24.22 -20.71 -18.70
N SER A 4 23.35 -21.51 -19.31
CA SER A 4 23.53 -21.91 -20.71
C SER A 4 23.56 -20.64 -21.59
N ALA A 5 24.37 -20.62 -22.64
CA ALA A 5 24.54 -19.42 -23.48
C ALA A 5 23.21 -18.91 -24.06
N SER A 6 22.28 -19.82 -24.40
CA SER A 6 20.90 -19.51 -24.80
C SER A 6 20.11 -18.78 -23.70
N SER A 7 20.25 -19.22 -22.45
CA SER A 7 19.60 -18.56 -21.30
C SER A 7 20.20 -17.19 -20.97
N ALA A 8 21.52 -17.02 -21.16
CA ALA A 8 22.20 -15.74 -20.90
C ALA A 8 21.81 -14.67 -21.92
N ALA A 9 21.76 -15.04 -23.21
CA ALA A 9 21.32 -14.13 -24.28
C ALA A 9 19.86 -13.68 -24.10
N SER A 10 18.97 -14.61 -23.73
CA SER A 10 17.56 -14.28 -23.43
C SER A 10 17.44 -13.31 -22.26
N LYS A 11 18.15 -13.56 -21.14
CA LYS A 11 18.17 -12.66 -19.98
C LYS A 11 18.72 -11.27 -20.32
N ALA A 12 19.80 -11.20 -21.10
CA ALA A 12 20.36 -9.93 -21.53
C ALA A 12 19.36 -9.13 -22.39
N LYS A 13 18.63 -9.82 -23.28
CA LYS A 13 17.57 -9.20 -24.10
C LYS A 13 16.45 -8.64 -23.21
N THR A 14 15.93 -9.41 -22.25
CA THR A 14 14.89 -8.94 -21.33
C THR A 14 15.34 -7.72 -20.51
N LEU A 15 16.58 -7.72 -20.02
CA LEU A 15 17.13 -6.56 -19.31
C LEU A 15 17.25 -5.32 -20.21
N ALA A 16 17.66 -5.50 -21.47
CA ALA A 16 17.74 -4.41 -22.44
C ALA A 16 16.34 -3.84 -22.77
N GLU A 17 15.33 -4.69 -22.89
CA GLU A 17 13.93 -4.29 -23.12
C GLU A 17 13.34 -3.52 -21.93
N ALA A 18 13.83 -3.75 -20.71
CA ALA A 18 13.42 -3.02 -19.51
C ALA A 18 14.03 -1.60 -19.41
N LEU A 19 15.10 -1.29 -20.16
CA LEU A 19 15.85 -0.04 -20.04
C LEU A 19 15.00 1.24 -20.23
N PRO A 20 14.07 1.33 -21.21
CA PRO A 20 13.22 2.50 -21.37
C PRO A 20 12.35 2.79 -20.14
N TYR A 21 11.86 1.74 -19.48
CA TYR A 21 11.05 1.86 -18.27
C TYR A 21 11.89 2.33 -17.08
N ILE A 22 13.11 1.79 -16.93
CA ILE A 22 14.07 2.22 -15.92
C ILE A 22 14.37 3.72 -16.10
N GLN A 23 14.68 4.16 -17.32
CA GLN A 23 14.96 5.56 -17.62
C GLN A 23 13.76 6.47 -17.33
N ARG A 24 12.55 6.02 -17.66
CA ARG A 24 11.31 6.78 -17.43
C ARG A 24 11.05 7.03 -15.94
N PHE A 25 11.34 6.05 -15.09
CA PHE A 25 11.04 6.11 -13.65
C PHE A 25 12.27 6.39 -12.77
N HIS A 26 13.44 6.60 -13.36
CA HIS A 26 14.64 6.97 -12.63
C HIS A 26 14.42 8.26 -11.80
N GLY A 27 14.81 8.21 -10.53
CA GLY A 27 14.61 9.28 -9.55
C GLY A 27 13.17 9.49 -9.10
N LYS A 28 12.19 8.71 -9.60
CA LYS A 28 10.78 8.88 -9.26
C LYS A 28 10.42 8.13 -7.98
N THR A 29 9.54 8.73 -7.19
CA THR A 29 8.94 8.11 -6.02
C THR A 29 7.81 7.17 -6.43
N ILE A 30 7.85 5.94 -5.91
CA ILE A 30 6.85 4.90 -6.14
C ILE A 30 6.30 4.47 -4.77
N VAL A 31 5.05 4.80 -4.48
CA VAL A 31 4.43 4.36 -3.21
C VAL A 31 3.73 3.04 -3.45
N VAL A 32 4.08 2.03 -2.64
CA VAL A 32 3.53 0.69 -2.75
C VAL A 32 2.78 0.35 -1.48
N LYS A 33 1.46 0.20 -1.58
CA LYS A 33 0.68 -0.41 -0.53
C LYS A 33 0.84 -1.93 -0.61
N TYR A 34 1.59 -2.49 0.34
CA TYR A 34 1.79 -3.92 0.52
C TYR A 34 0.76 -4.51 1.49
N GLY A 35 -0.03 -5.50 1.04
CA GLY A 35 -1.20 -5.97 1.78
C GLY A 35 -1.75 -7.29 1.26
N GLY A 36 -2.60 -7.94 2.05
CA GLY A 36 -3.32 -9.15 1.62
C GLY A 36 -2.48 -10.42 1.68
N ASN A 37 -2.77 -11.37 0.79
CA ASN A 37 -2.17 -12.70 0.71
C ASN A 37 -0.67 -12.64 0.36
N ALA A 38 -0.25 -11.58 -0.32
CA ALA A 38 1.16 -11.30 -0.56
C ALA A 38 1.96 -11.20 0.76
N MET A 39 1.30 -10.89 1.88
CA MET A 39 1.89 -10.80 3.22
C MET A 39 1.77 -12.09 4.04
N THR A 40 1.23 -13.18 3.49
CA THR A 40 1.09 -14.45 4.22
C THR A 40 1.90 -15.56 3.58
N ASP A 41 2.04 -15.56 2.25
CA ASP A 41 2.85 -16.53 1.53
C ASP A 41 4.37 -16.19 1.62
N PRO A 42 5.23 -17.10 2.10
CA PRO A 42 6.67 -16.86 2.21
C PRO A 42 7.39 -16.58 0.88
N ALA A 43 6.99 -17.22 -0.21
CA ALA A 43 7.60 -17.01 -1.52
C ALA A 43 7.24 -15.63 -2.08
N LEU A 44 5.97 -15.21 -1.93
CA LEU A 44 5.52 -13.88 -2.34
C LEU A 44 6.18 -12.76 -1.50
N LYS A 45 6.39 -12.98 -0.19
CA LYS A 45 7.15 -12.06 0.67
C LYS A 45 8.57 -11.85 0.19
N GLU A 46 9.26 -12.95 -0.11
CA GLU A 46 10.64 -12.92 -0.58
C GLU A 46 10.75 -12.27 -1.97
N GLY A 47 9.84 -12.61 -2.89
CA GLY A 47 9.75 -11.99 -4.20
C GLY A 47 9.51 -10.49 -4.12
N PHE A 48 8.53 -10.06 -3.30
CA PHE A 48 8.25 -8.64 -3.09
C PHE A 48 9.47 -7.88 -2.55
N ALA A 49 10.17 -8.42 -1.55
CA ALA A 49 11.36 -7.78 -1.02
C ALA A 49 12.46 -7.63 -2.09
N ARG A 50 12.67 -8.63 -2.93
CA ARG A 50 13.60 -8.56 -4.07
C ARG A 50 13.21 -7.51 -5.09
N ASP A 51 11.92 -7.44 -5.43
CA ASP A 51 11.40 -6.45 -6.37
C ASP A 51 11.67 -5.04 -5.85
N VAL A 52 11.37 -4.78 -4.58
CA VAL A 52 11.61 -3.48 -3.94
C VAL A 52 13.09 -3.11 -3.96
N VAL A 53 13.99 -4.06 -3.67
CA VAL A 53 15.44 -3.82 -3.77
C VAL A 53 15.85 -3.53 -5.21
N LEU A 54 15.34 -4.28 -6.19
CA LEU A 54 15.66 -4.05 -7.60
C LEU A 54 15.24 -2.65 -8.04
N LEU A 55 14.02 -2.21 -7.70
CA LEU A 55 13.55 -0.85 -8.00
C LEU A 55 14.49 0.21 -7.44
N LYS A 56 14.97 0.02 -6.20
CA LYS A 56 15.91 0.96 -5.57
C LYS A 56 17.26 0.96 -6.27
N VAL A 57 17.80 -0.21 -6.61
CA VAL A 57 19.11 -0.34 -7.29
C VAL A 57 19.08 0.28 -8.69
N VAL A 58 17.97 0.18 -9.42
CA VAL A 58 17.82 0.81 -10.74
C VAL A 58 17.47 2.30 -10.69
N GLY A 59 17.51 2.92 -9.51
CA GLY A 59 17.42 4.36 -9.31
C GLY A 59 16.02 4.90 -9.02
N MET A 60 15.03 4.03 -8.76
CA MET A 60 13.70 4.47 -8.30
C MET A 60 13.67 4.58 -6.77
N ASN A 61 12.65 5.26 -6.23
CA ASN A 61 12.53 5.51 -4.80
C ASN A 61 11.25 4.87 -4.26
N PRO A 62 11.26 3.55 -3.96
CA PRO A 62 10.11 2.88 -3.41
C PRO A 62 9.86 3.31 -1.95
N VAL A 63 8.60 3.57 -1.63
CA VAL A 63 8.10 3.83 -0.27
C VAL A 63 7.01 2.82 0.01
N ILE A 64 7.20 1.98 1.02
CA ILE A 64 6.29 0.87 1.31
C ILE A 64 5.35 1.28 2.43
N VAL A 65 4.04 1.13 2.21
CA VAL A 65 3.02 1.25 3.26
C VAL A 65 2.37 -0.10 3.43
N HIS A 66 2.31 -0.65 4.64
CA HIS A 66 1.84 -2.03 4.82
C HIS A 66 0.53 -2.14 5.62
N GLY A 67 -0.18 -3.26 5.43
CA GLY A 67 -1.26 -3.68 6.32
C GLY A 67 -0.77 -4.66 7.39
N GLY A 68 -1.71 -5.38 8.01
CA GLY A 68 -1.38 -6.47 8.95
C GLY A 68 -2.60 -7.11 9.61
N GLY A 69 -3.75 -7.10 8.92
CA GLY A 69 -5.03 -7.57 9.46
C GLY A 69 -4.96 -8.98 10.07
N PRO A 70 -4.49 -9.99 9.31
CA PRO A 70 -4.39 -11.37 9.82
C PRO A 70 -3.50 -11.51 11.06
N GLN A 71 -2.40 -10.77 11.14
CA GLN A 71 -1.48 -10.82 12.28
C GLN A 71 -2.08 -10.17 13.53
N ILE A 72 -2.84 -9.08 13.35
CA ILE A 72 -3.61 -8.46 14.44
C ILE A 72 -4.66 -9.44 14.95
N ASP A 73 -5.40 -10.08 14.05
CA ASP A 73 -6.46 -11.04 14.42
C ASP A 73 -5.91 -12.24 15.20
N ASP A 74 -4.74 -12.76 14.81
CA ASP A 74 -4.06 -13.82 15.55
C ASP A 74 -3.71 -13.39 16.98
N LEU A 75 -3.09 -12.21 17.16
CA LEU A 75 -2.71 -11.76 18.50
C LEU A 75 -3.93 -11.42 19.36
N LEU A 76 -4.96 -10.77 18.80
CA LEU A 76 -6.22 -10.51 19.52
C LEU A 76 -6.83 -11.82 20.04
N LYS A 77 -6.88 -12.85 19.19
CA LYS A 77 -7.38 -14.18 19.58
C LYS A 77 -6.57 -14.78 20.72
N ARG A 78 -5.23 -14.65 20.68
CA ARG A 78 -4.33 -15.17 21.72
C ARG A 78 -4.50 -14.46 23.07
N VAL A 79 -4.86 -13.18 23.08
CA VAL A 79 -5.16 -12.42 24.31
C VAL A 79 -6.65 -12.50 24.70
N GLY A 80 -7.44 -13.33 24.02
CA GLY A 80 -8.84 -13.56 24.37
C GLY A 80 -9.83 -12.50 23.86
N LYS A 81 -9.40 -11.58 22.99
CA LYS A 81 -10.27 -10.58 22.35
C LYS A 81 -10.73 -11.07 20.97
N LYS A 82 -11.92 -10.60 20.56
CA LYS A 82 -12.43 -10.80 19.20
C LYS A 82 -12.30 -9.51 18.42
N GLY A 83 -11.84 -9.61 17.18
CA GLY A 83 -11.87 -8.48 16.26
C GLY A 83 -13.29 -8.20 15.79
N GLU A 84 -13.70 -6.94 15.88
CA GLU A 84 -14.98 -6.46 15.33
C GLU A 84 -14.71 -5.47 14.20
N PHE A 85 -15.57 -5.48 13.18
CA PHE A 85 -15.45 -4.61 12.02
C PHE A 85 -16.77 -3.89 11.73
N ILE A 86 -16.69 -2.59 11.49
CA ILE A 86 -17.80 -1.75 11.04
C ILE A 86 -17.36 -1.05 9.77
N GLN A 87 -18.10 -1.24 8.67
CA GLN A 87 -17.83 -0.63 7.36
C GLN A 87 -16.38 -0.87 6.86
N GLY A 88 -15.81 -2.05 7.15
CA GLY A 88 -14.45 -2.41 6.75
C GLY A 88 -13.35 -1.81 7.65
N MET A 89 -13.69 -1.04 8.67
CA MET A 89 -12.77 -0.54 9.68
C MET A 89 -12.85 -1.40 10.93
N ARG A 90 -11.69 -1.71 11.53
CA ARG A 90 -11.62 -2.47 12.79
C ARG A 90 -12.08 -1.56 13.93
N VAL A 91 -13.10 -1.96 14.68
CA VAL A 91 -13.46 -1.29 15.94
C VAL A 91 -12.28 -1.44 16.89
N THR A 92 -11.76 -0.32 17.37
CA THR A 92 -10.46 -0.28 18.04
C THR A 92 -10.61 0.40 19.40
N ASP A 93 -10.94 -0.36 20.45
CA ASP A 93 -10.83 0.14 21.84
C ASP A 93 -9.36 0.35 22.26
N ALA A 94 -9.11 0.86 23.46
CA ALA A 94 -7.76 1.15 23.93
C ALA A 94 -6.83 -0.08 23.93
N GLU A 95 -7.31 -1.19 24.46
CA GLU A 95 -6.55 -2.44 24.50
C GLU A 95 -6.30 -3.02 23.09
N THR A 96 -7.28 -2.89 22.20
CA THR A 96 -7.14 -3.26 20.78
C THR A 96 -6.13 -2.36 20.09
N MET A 97 -6.08 -1.06 20.41
CA MET A 97 -5.10 -0.13 19.85
C MET A 97 -3.68 -0.51 20.26
N ASP A 98 -3.46 -0.87 21.52
CA ASP A 98 -2.15 -1.33 22.00
C ASP A 98 -1.68 -2.56 21.20
N VAL A 99 -2.57 -3.54 21.00
CA VAL A 99 -2.30 -4.73 20.19
C VAL A 99 -2.00 -4.36 18.73
N VAL A 100 -2.83 -3.49 18.13
CA VAL A 100 -2.64 -3.03 16.75
C VAL A 100 -1.29 -2.35 16.58
N GLU A 101 -0.93 -1.44 17.49
CA GLU A 101 0.33 -0.70 17.44
C GLU A 101 1.54 -1.64 17.58
N MET A 102 1.51 -2.55 18.56
CA MET A 102 2.57 -3.53 18.77
C MET A 102 2.75 -4.46 17.57
N VAL A 103 1.66 -4.97 16.99
CA VAL A 103 1.72 -5.90 15.85
C VAL A 103 2.18 -5.17 14.59
N LEU A 104 1.57 -4.03 14.26
CA LEU A 104 1.91 -3.33 13.03
C LEU A 104 3.31 -2.74 13.11
N GLY A 105 3.66 -2.01 14.18
CA GLY A 105 4.95 -1.33 14.30
C GLY A 105 6.11 -2.23 14.75
N GLY A 106 5.84 -3.20 15.62
CA GLY A 106 6.87 -4.04 16.24
C GLY A 106 7.14 -5.35 15.50
N GLN A 107 6.11 -5.96 14.92
CA GLN A 107 6.24 -7.26 14.24
C GLN A 107 6.23 -7.08 12.72
N VAL A 108 5.08 -6.73 12.15
CA VAL A 108 4.88 -6.76 10.68
C VAL A 108 5.82 -5.78 9.98
N ASN A 109 5.96 -4.56 10.51
CA ASN A 109 6.88 -3.56 9.97
C ASN A 109 8.32 -4.06 9.95
N LYS A 110 8.78 -4.66 11.05
CA LYS A 110 10.16 -5.12 11.20
C LYS A 110 10.45 -6.39 10.40
N ASP A 111 9.45 -7.25 10.21
CA ASP A 111 9.55 -8.39 9.30
C ASP A 111 9.80 -7.95 7.86
N ILE A 112 9.06 -6.95 7.36
CA ILE A 112 9.24 -6.40 6.00
C ILE A 112 10.63 -5.74 5.87
N VAL A 113 11.01 -4.93 6.86
CA VAL A 113 12.35 -4.30 6.90
C VAL A 113 13.44 -5.35 6.81
N ASN A 114 13.34 -6.42 7.60
CA ASN A 114 14.33 -7.49 7.62
C ASN A 114 14.39 -8.24 6.28
N LEU A 115 13.26 -8.51 5.63
CA LEU A 115 13.22 -9.15 4.31
C LEU A 115 13.90 -8.31 3.23
N ILE A 116 13.65 -7.00 3.21
CA ILE A 116 14.31 -6.07 2.29
C ILE A 116 15.82 -6.05 2.55
N ASN A 117 16.24 -5.94 3.82
CA ASN A 117 17.65 -5.92 4.20
C ASN A 117 18.39 -7.20 3.83
N ARG A 118 17.75 -8.37 4.04
CA ARG A 118 18.30 -9.68 3.65
C ARG A 118 18.51 -9.82 2.15
N ASN A 119 17.77 -9.06 1.35
CA ASN A 119 17.92 -9.03 -0.11
C ASN A 119 18.84 -7.89 -0.60
N GLY A 120 19.57 -7.23 0.30
CA GLY A 120 20.58 -6.21 -0.03
C GLY A 120 20.05 -4.77 -0.05
N GLY A 121 18.80 -4.54 0.34
CA GLY A 121 18.26 -3.20 0.53
C GLY A 121 18.69 -2.57 1.86
N LYS A 122 18.34 -1.29 2.02
CA LYS A 122 18.47 -0.55 3.28
C LYS A 122 17.10 -0.04 3.71
N ALA A 123 16.33 -0.83 4.44
CA ALA A 123 15.00 -0.45 4.88
C ALA A 123 15.00 0.20 6.27
N VAL A 124 14.16 1.21 6.46
CA VAL A 124 13.87 1.83 7.76
C VAL A 124 12.38 1.72 8.04
N GLY A 125 12.06 1.07 9.14
CA GLY A 125 10.69 0.86 9.58
C GLY A 125 10.18 2.01 10.45
N LEU A 126 9.10 2.65 10.01
CA LEU A 126 8.47 3.80 10.65
C LEU A 126 6.99 3.54 10.97
N THR A 127 6.51 4.26 11.97
CA THR A 127 5.10 4.47 12.32
C THR A 127 4.84 5.98 12.31
N GLY A 128 3.59 6.43 12.30
CA GLY A 128 3.26 7.85 12.35
C GLY A 128 3.77 8.59 13.60
N LYS A 129 4.15 7.86 14.65
CA LYS A 129 4.78 8.43 15.85
C LYS A 129 6.21 8.91 15.62
N ASP A 130 6.93 8.30 14.68
CA ASP A 130 8.33 8.62 14.42
C ASP A 130 8.46 10.02 13.81
N GLY A 131 8.95 10.99 14.60
CA GLY A 131 8.92 12.41 14.22
C GLY A 131 7.52 13.01 14.13
N GLY A 132 6.47 12.30 14.56
CA GLY A 132 5.08 12.74 14.45
C GLY A 132 4.62 12.98 13.01
N PHE A 133 5.18 12.25 12.05
CA PHE A 133 5.07 12.56 10.63
C PHE A 133 3.70 12.19 10.02
N ILE A 134 2.90 11.35 10.68
CA ILE A 134 1.49 11.10 10.29
C ILE A 134 0.60 11.62 11.42
N ARG A 135 0.07 12.83 11.24
CA ARG A 135 -0.94 13.39 12.14
C ARG A 135 -2.30 12.85 11.78
N ALA A 136 -3.06 12.50 12.81
CA ALA A 136 -4.37 11.90 12.65
C ALA A 136 -5.38 12.50 13.62
N ARG A 137 -6.64 12.45 13.22
CA ARG A 137 -7.77 12.78 14.08
C ARG A 137 -8.78 11.65 14.09
N LYS A 138 -9.56 11.59 15.15
CA LYS A 138 -10.58 10.55 15.33
C LYS A 138 -11.57 10.55 14.18
N LEU A 139 -11.76 9.40 13.57
CA LEU A 139 -12.78 9.17 12.55
C LEU A 139 -14.06 8.71 13.24
N LYS A 140 -15.19 9.36 12.92
CA LYS A 140 -16.52 8.84 13.22
C LYS A 140 -17.16 8.34 11.95
N VAL A 141 -17.77 7.16 12.00
CA VAL A 141 -18.42 6.55 10.83
C VAL A 141 -19.92 6.83 10.85
N ARG A 142 -20.55 6.94 9.68
CA ARG A 142 -22.00 7.10 9.61
C ARG A 142 -22.69 5.83 10.11
N GLY A 143 -23.78 5.98 10.84
CA GLY A 143 -24.63 4.87 11.26
C GLY A 143 -25.28 4.12 10.09
N PRO A 144 -26.11 3.10 10.39
CA PRO A 144 -26.87 2.35 9.38
C PRO A 144 -27.67 3.27 8.44
N ALA A 145 -27.96 2.78 7.23
CA ALA A 145 -28.68 3.54 6.21
C ALA A 145 -29.99 4.15 6.76
N GLY A 146 -30.08 5.48 6.72
CA GLY A 146 -31.22 6.25 7.26
C GLY A 146 -30.98 6.92 8.62
N SER A 147 -29.82 6.73 9.25
CA SER A 147 -29.40 7.45 10.44
C SER A 147 -28.35 8.53 10.14
N ASP A 148 -28.57 9.74 10.64
CA ASP A 148 -27.56 10.82 10.66
C ASP A 148 -26.60 10.72 11.85
N GLU A 149 -26.72 9.67 12.67
CA GLU A 149 -25.87 9.46 13.84
C GLU A 149 -24.45 9.05 13.41
N LEU A 150 -23.47 9.68 14.06
CA LEU A 150 -22.05 9.34 13.92
C LEU A 150 -21.66 8.33 15.00
N VAL A 151 -21.28 7.13 14.57
CA VAL A 151 -20.85 6.04 15.44
C VAL A 151 -19.36 6.20 15.76
N ASP A 152 -19.05 6.16 17.06
CA ASP A 152 -17.68 6.09 17.56
C ASP A 152 -17.20 4.64 17.52
N ILE A 153 -16.17 4.38 16.72
CA ILE A 153 -15.56 3.04 16.57
C ILE A 153 -14.21 2.93 17.29
N GLY A 154 -13.98 3.82 18.27
CA GLY A 154 -12.79 3.84 19.10
C GLY A 154 -11.63 4.63 18.47
N GLN A 155 -10.40 4.21 18.71
CA GLN A 155 -9.14 4.79 18.21
C GLN A 155 -8.90 4.47 16.73
N VAL A 156 -9.91 4.73 15.91
CA VAL A 156 -9.81 4.73 14.46
C VAL A 156 -9.66 6.17 14.00
N GLY A 157 -8.72 6.40 13.08
CA GLY A 157 -8.40 7.75 12.62
C GLY A 157 -8.48 7.93 11.11
N GLU A 158 -8.51 9.20 10.73
CA GLU A 158 -8.20 9.66 9.38
C GLU A 158 -6.93 10.51 9.41
N VAL A 159 -6.20 10.52 8.28
CA VAL A 159 -4.97 11.33 8.15
C VAL A 159 -5.34 12.80 8.09
N GLU A 160 -4.83 13.58 9.03
CA GLU A 160 -4.96 15.03 9.04
C GLU A 160 -3.86 15.69 8.21
N SER A 161 -2.61 15.28 8.41
CA SER A 161 -1.47 15.78 7.65
C SER A 161 -0.31 14.79 7.65
N ILE A 162 0.53 14.86 6.62
CA ILE A 162 1.80 14.12 6.56
C ILE A 162 2.97 15.10 6.42
N ASP A 163 3.96 14.98 7.30
CA ASP A 163 5.24 15.67 7.16
C ASP A 163 6.20 14.78 6.34
N PRO A 164 6.63 15.20 5.15
CA PRO A 164 7.51 14.39 4.32
C PRO A 164 8.99 14.43 4.76
N ALA A 165 9.36 15.26 5.74
CA ALA A 165 10.77 15.53 6.07
C ALA A 165 11.58 14.26 6.36
N ILE A 166 11.05 13.35 7.19
CA ILE A 166 11.75 12.10 7.52
C ILE A 166 11.87 11.17 6.30
N VAL A 167 10.83 11.10 5.46
CA VAL A 167 10.83 10.26 4.25
C VAL A 167 11.83 10.81 3.22
N ASN A 168 11.86 12.13 3.04
CA ASN A 168 12.81 12.80 2.15
C ASN A 168 14.26 12.62 2.63
N LEU A 169 14.51 12.70 3.94
CA LEU A 169 15.84 12.45 4.50
C LEU A 169 16.30 11.00 4.27
N LEU A 170 15.41 10.02 4.46
CA LEU A 170 15.74 8.63 4.16
C LEU A 170 16.04 8.43 2.67
N HIS A 171 15.32 9.13 1.80
CA HIS A 171 15.54 9.07 0.37
C HIS A 171 16.95 9.55 -0.03
N THR A 172 17.48 10.62 0.58
CA THR A 172 18.82 11.16 0.24
C THR A 172 19.96 10.20 0.57
N GLU A 173 19.75 9.28 1.51
CA GLU A 173 20.75 8.30 1.98
C GLU A 173 20.48 6.87 1.46
N ASP A 174 19.69 6.77 0.39
CA ASP A 174 19.31 5.52 -0.27
C ASP A 174 18.54 4.50 0.61
N PHE A 175 17.89 4.96 1.67
CA PHE A 175 17.00 4.11 2.46
C PHE A 175 15.63 3.94 1.80
N ILE A 176 14.99 2.80 2.09
CA ILE A 176 13.63 2.43 1.69
C ILE A 176 12.73 2.57 2.92
N PRO A 177 11.85 3.58 2.98
CA PRO A 177 10.91 3.73 4.08
C PRO A 177 9.85 2.63 4.05
N VAL A 178 9.60 2.01 5.20
CA VAL A 178 8.55 1.01 5.41
C VAL A 178 7.62 1.51 6.51
N ILE A 179 6.40 1.88 6.16
CA ILE A 179 5.48 2.67 6.99
C ILE A 179 4.32 1.80 7.46
N ALA A 180 4.15 1.72 8.79
CA ALA A 180 2.97 1.18 9.43
C ALA A 180 1.86 2.27 9.53
N PRO A 181 0.59 1.92 9.29
CA PRO A 181 -0.52 2.87 9.17
C PRO A 181 -1.12 3.24 10.56
N VAL A 182 -0.25 3.63 11.49
CA VAL A 182 -0.63 4.13 12.82
C VAL A 182 -0.30 5.61 12.87
N GLY A 183 -1.30 6.47 13.04
CA GLY A 183 -1.12 7.91 13.18
C GLY A 183 -1.09 8.38 14.63
N VAL A 184 -0.68 9.62 14.84
CA VAL A 184 -0.65 10.26 16.17
C VAL A 184 -1.54 11.50 16.20
N GLY A 185 -2.37 11.62 17.24
CA GLY A 185 -3.22 12.77 17.46
C GLY A 185 -2.53 13.95 18.13
N ALA A 186 -3.31 15.00 18.39
CA ALA A 186 -2.80 16.26 18.95
C ALA A 186 -2.25 16.09 20.37
N ASN A 187 -2.79 15.12 21.14
CA ASN A 187 -2.39 14.86 22.53
C ASN A 187 -1.48 13.62 22.66
N GLY A 188 -0.98 13.08 21.54
CA GLY A 188 -0.12 11.89 21.53
C GLY A 188 -0.85 10.55 21.46
N GLU A 189 -2.17 10.57 21.31
CA GLU A 189 -2.98 9.36 21.15
C GLU A 189 -2.68 8.63 19.83
N SER A 190 -2.71 7.30 19.85
CA SER A 190 -2.57 6.48 18.65
C SER A 190 -3.90 6.32 17.92
N TYR A 191 -3.85 6.30 16.60
CA TYR A 191 -4.98 5.97 15.75
C TYR A 191 -4.62 4.87 14.74
N ASN A 192 -5.48 3.86 14.66
CA ASN A 192 -5.45 2.85 13.61
C ASN A 192 -6.09 3.43 12.33
N ILE A 193 -5.33 3.47 11.24
CA ILE A 193 -5.78 4.07 9.96
C ILE A 193 -5.77 3.00 8.88
N ASN A 194 -6.69 3.09 7.93
CA ASN A 194 -6.66 2.21 6.77
C ASN A 194 -5.37 2.42 5.96
N ALA A 195 -4.61 1.34 5.75
CA ALA A 195 -3.34 1.37 5.03
C ALA A 195 -3.46 1.88 3.58
N ASP A 196 -4.59 1.64 2.91
CA ASP A 196 -4.83 2.15 1.55
C ASP A 196 -4.97 3.69 1.58
N LEU A 197 -5.59 4.26 2.62
CA LEU A 197 -5.70 5.72 2.80
C LEU A 197 -4.35 6.36 3.14
N VAL A 198 -3.58 5.73 4.04
CA VAL A 198 -2.22 6.19 4.37
C VAL A 198 -1.34 6.17 3.12
N ALA A 199 -1.37 5.09 2.33
CA ALA A 199 -0.61 5.00 1.09
C ALA A 199 -1.00 6.09 0.08
N GLY A 200 -2.31 6.34 -0.08
CA GLY A 200 -2.81 7.41 -0.94
C GLY A 200 -2.30 8.79 -0.51
N LYS A 201 -2.38 9.11 0.78
CA LYS A 201 -1.93 10.39 1.32
C LYS A 201 -0.41 10.55 1.29
N VAL A 202 0.35 9.50 1.58
CA VAL A 202 1.81 9.51 1.41
C VAL A 202 2.17 9.77 -0.06
N ALA A 203 1.50 9.11 -1.01
CA ALA A 203 1.74 9.31 -2.43
C ALA A 203 1.39 10.73 -2.90
N GLU A 204 0.29 11.28 -2.41
CA GLU A 204 -0.11 12.67 -2.67
C GLU A 204 0.97 13.67 -2.20
N ILE A 205 1.39 13.57 -0.93
CA ILE A 205 2.34 14.52 -0.33
C ILE A 205 3.73 14.40 -0.93
N LEU A 206 4.17 13.18 -1.26
CA LEU A 206 5.45 12.94 -1.93
C LEU A 206 5.40 13.18 -3.44
N LYS A 207 4.25 13.56 -4.01
CA LYS A 207 4.02 13.73 -5.45
C LYS A 207 4.51 12.51 -6.24
N ALA A 208 4.12 11.33 -5.79
CA ALA A 208 4.59 10.07 -6.34
C ALA A 208 4.19 9.93 -7.82
N GLU A 209 5.07 9.31 -8.59
CA GLU A 209 4.81 8.99 -10.00
C GLU A 209 3.77 7.86 -10.12
N LYS A 210 3.86 6.89 -9.20
CA LYS A 210 2.91 5.78 -9.11
C LYS A 210 2.51 5.54 -7.65
N LEU A 211 1.22 5.33 -7.45
CA LEU A 211 0.69 4.59 -6.30
C LEU A 211 0.34 3.18 -6.78
N ILE A 212 0.86 2.15 -6.11
CA ILE A 212 0.59 0.75 -6.44
C ILE A 212 -0.08 0.11 -5.23
N VAL A 213 -1.28 -0.44 -5.41
CA VAL A 213 -2.04 -1.10 -4.36
C VAL A 213 -2.09 -2.58 -4.65
N LEU A 214 -1.37 -3.36 -3.84
CA LEU A 214 -1.42 -4.83 -3.90
C LEU A 214 -2.70 -5.31 -3.22
N THR A 215 -3.46 -6.13 -3.95
CA THR A 215 -4.72 -6.73 -3.49
C THR A 215 -4.74 -8.24 -3.75
N ASN A 216 -5.83 -8.90 -3.35
CA ASN A 216 -6.06 -10.33 -3.53
C ASN A 216 -6.92 -10.64 -4.77
N THR A 217 -7.10 -9.65 -5.64
CA THR A 217 -7.92 -9.74 -6.85
C THR A 217 -7.08 -9.32 -8.06
N PRO A 218 -7.41 -9.79 -9.28
CA PRO A 218 -6.74 -9.35 -10.51
C PRO A 218 -6.72 -7.82 -10.71
N GLY A 219 -7.72 -7.14 -10.16
CA GLY A 219 -7.90 -5.69 -10.24
C GLY A 219 -9.37 -5.38 -10.00
N VAL A 220 -9.89 -4.38 -10.72
CA VAL A 220 -11.30 -4.07 -10.85
C VAL A 220 -11.88 -4.90 -11.99
N LEU A 221 -12.93 -5.66 -11.69
CA LEU A 221 -13.64 -6.45 -12.69
C LEU A 221 -14.96 -5.77 -13.06
N ASP A 222 -15.38 -5.89 -14.31
CA ASP A 222 -16.75 -5.58 -14.71
C ASP A 222 -17.73 -6.67 -14.24
N LYS A 223 -19.02 -6.47 -14.54
CA LYS A 223 -20.09 -7.41 -14.19
C LYS A 223 -19.95 -8.78 -14.85
N ASP A 224 -19.21 -8.87 -15.97
CA ASP A 224 -18.91 -10.12 -16.67
C ASP A 224 -17.62 -10.78 -16.17
N GLY A 225 -16.95 -10.19 -15.16
CA GLY A 225 -15.71 -10.70 -14.59
C GLY A 225 -14.46 -10.35 -15.39
N LYS A 226 -14.53 -9.43 -16.36
CA LYS A 226 -13.37 -8.99 -17.16
C LYS A 226 -12.61 -7.88 -16.45
N LEU A 227 -11.29 -7.94 -16.52
CA LEU A 227 -10.41 -6.92 -15.95
C LEU A 227 -10.58 -5.58 -16.67
N LEU A 228 -10.88 -4.54 -15.90
CA LEU A 228 -10.94 -3.16 -16.36
C LEU A 228 -9.58 -2.49 -16.17
N THR A 229 -9.15 -1.69 -17.15
CA THR A 229 -7.94 -0.89 -17.08
C THR A 229 -8.11 0.43 -17.83
N GLY A 230 -7.20 1.39 -17.62
CA GLY A 230 -7.32 2.73 -18.21
C GLY A 230 -8.52 3.51 -17.67
N LEU A 231 -8.91 3.26 -16.42
CA LEU A 231 -10.05 3.91 -15.80
C LEU A 231 -9.74 5.37 -15.49
N THR A 232 -10.67 6.25 -15.81
CA THR A 232 -10.64 7.65 -15.39
C THR A 232 -11.50 7.83 -14.13
N ALA A 233 -11.31 8.95 -13.42
CA ALA A 233 -12.12 9.26 -12.25
C ALA A 233 -13.63 9.20 -12.54
N ARG A 234 -14.05 9.76 -13.68
CA ARG A 234 -15.44 9.72 -14.11
C ARG A 234 -15.93 8.28 -14.32
N LYS A 235 -15.14 7.43 -14.99
CA LYS A 235 -15.57 6.06 -15.26
C LYS A 235 -15.73 5.26 -13.97
N VAL A 236 -14.84 5.50 -13.01
CA VAL A 236 -14.96 4.90 -11.68
C VAL A 236 -16.22 5.37 -10.96
N ASP A 237 -16.55 6.66 -11.00
CA ASP A 237 -17.78 7.19 -10.40
C ASP A 237 -19.04 6.53 -11.04
N GLU A 238 -19.04 6.30 -12.36
CA GLU A 238 -20.09 5.55 -13.06
C GLU A 238 -20.19 4.09 -12.57
N LEU A 239 -19.05 3.42 -12.37
CA LEU A 239 -18.97 2.03 -11.88
C LEU A 239 -19.36 1.89 -10.40
N PHE A 240 -19.26 2.98 -9.63
CA PHE A 240 -19.82 3.05 -8.29
C PHE A 240 -21.35 3.17 -8.33
N ALA A 241 -21.86 4.10 -9.15
CA ALA A 241 -23.29 4.36 -9.24
C ALA A 241 -24.08 3.14 -9.76
N ASP A 242 -23.48 2.34 -10.65
CA ASP A 242 -24.13 1.18 -11.24
C ASP A 242 -23.96 -0.13 -10.44
N GLY A 243 -23.28 -0.07 -9.29
CA GLY A 243 -23.06 -1.18 -8.36
C GLY A 243 -21.96 -2.16 -8.76
N THR A 244 -21.21 -1.92 -9.84
CA THR A 244 -20.11 -2.80 -10.25
C THR A 244 -19.01 -2.86 -9.18
N ILE A 245 -18.58 -1.70 -8.67
CA ILE A 245 -17.61 -1.63 -7.57
C ILE A 245 -18.35 -1.62 -6.24
N HIS A 246 -18.08 -2.63 -5.41
CA HIS A 246 -18.72 -2.80 -4.10
C HIS A 246 -17.75 -3.38 -3.05
N GLY A 247 -18.20 -3.44 -1.80
CA GLY A 247 -17.46 -4.05 -0.69
C GLY A 247 -16.09 -3.40 -0.44
N GLY A 248 -15.08 -4.22 -0.15
CA GLY A 248 -13.72 -3.76 0.18
C GLY A 248 -12.97 -3.10 -0.99
N MET A 249 -13.49 -3.19 -2.22
CA MET A 249 -12.92 -2.48 -3.37
C MET A 249 -13.23 -0.98 -3.33
N LEU A 250 -14.34 -0.58 -2.70
CA LEU A 250 -14.76 0.82 -2.59
C LEU A 250 -13.72 1.70 -1.88
N PRO A 251 -13.23 1.39 -0.67
CA PRO A 251 -12.22 2.21 -0.02
C PRO A 251 -10.87 2.22 -0.78
N LYS A 252 -10.51 1.11 -1.44
CA LYS A 252 -9.28 1.02 -2.25
C LYS A 252 -9.32 1.98 -3.43
N ILE A 253 -10.42 1.93 -4.18
CA ILE A 253 -10.65 2.76 -5.35
C ILE A 253 -10.83 4.21 -4.95
N GLY A 254 -11.54 4.49 -3.85
CA GLY A 254 -11.68 5.83 -3.31
C GLY A 254 -10.32 6.47 -3.02
N SER A 255 -9.43 5.76 -2.32
CA SER A 255 -8.06 6.23 -2.04
C SER A 255 -7.25 6.45 -3.33
N ALA A 256 -7.30 5.49 -4.25
CA ALA A 256 -6.62 5.57 -5.54
C ALA A 256 -7.07 6.80 -6.36
N LEU A 257 -8.37 7.04 -6.40
CA LEU A 257 -8.95 8.20 -7.08
C LEU A 257 -8.53 9.51 -6.44
N GLU A 258 -8.58 9.60 -5.11
CA GLU A 258 -8.21 10.80 -4.39
C GLU A 258 -6.74 11.15 -4.64
N ALA A 259 -5.84 10.16 -4.53
CA ALA A 259 -4.42 10.34 -4.81
C ALA A 259 -4.17 10.88 -6.23
N VAL A 260 -4.84 10.30 -7.23
CA VAL A 260 -4.70 10.72 -8.64
C VAL A 260 -5.32 12.10 -8.89
N LYS A 261 -6.44 12.43 -8.25
CA LYS A 261 -7.04 13.77 -8.30
C LYS A 261 -6.11 14.83 -7.70
N ASN A 262 -5.36 14.46 -6.67
CA ASN A 262 -4.50 15.36 -5.89
C ASN A 262 -3.01 15.38 -6.34
N GLY A 263 -2.69 14.74 -7.47
CA GLY A 263 -1.39 14.96 -8.15
C GLY A 263 -0.51 13.73 -8.33
N VAL A 264 -0.94 12.55 -7.89
CA VAL A 264 -0.28 11.29 -8.28
C VAL A 264 -0.55 11.02 -9.76
N ASN A 265 0.48 10.73 -10.56
CA ASN A 265 0.31 10.62 -12.01
C ASN A 265 -0.55 9.40 -12.40
N THR A 266 -0.30 8.24 -11.77
CA THR A 266 -1.07 7.02 -12.00
C THR A 266 -1.24 6.22 -10.72
N CYS A 267 -2.38 5.54 -10.58
CA CYS A 267 -2.59 4.52 -9.56
C CYS A 267 -2.83 3.17 -10.22
N HIS A 268 -2.25 2.11 -9.66
CA HIS A 268 -2.37 0.75 -10.14
C HIS A 268 -2.92 -0.13 -9.05
N ILE A 269 -3.94 -0.92 -9.36
CA ILE A 269 -4.49 -1.93 -8.45
C ILE A 269 -4.18 -3.29 -9.08
N ILE A 270 -3.27 -4.02 -8.44
CA ILE A 270 -2.67 -5.22 -9.02
C ILE A 270 -2.79 -6.42 -8.08
N ASP A 271 -2.76 -7.61 -8.66
CA ASP A 271 -2.83 -8.86 -7.91
C ASP A 271 -1.50 -9.18 -7.24
N GLY A 272 -1.46 -9.07 -5.92
CA GLY A 272 -0.27 -9.39 -5.14
C GLY A 272 0.04 -10.88 -5.05
N ARG A 273 -0.79 -11.76 -5.62
CA ARG A 273 -0.55 -13.20 -5.71
C ARG A 273 0.32 -13.58 -6.91
N VAL A 274 0.50 -12.67 -7.86
CA VAL A 274 1.36 -12.88 -9.03
C VAL A 274 2.82 -12.67 -8.60
N GLU A 275 3.67 -13.64 -8.90
CA GLU A 275 5.10 -13.52 -8.65
C GLU A 275 5.67 -12.36 -9.48
N HIS A 276 6.49 -11.51 -8.85
CA HIS A 276 7.05 -10.31 -9.47
C HIS A 276 6.02 -9.29 -9.98
N ALA A 277 4.81 -9.25 -9.40
CA ALA A 277 3.75 -8.31 -9.79
C ALA A 277 4.22 -6.85 -9.85
N LEU A 278 5.11 -6.45 -8.93
CA LEU A 278 5.63 -5.09 -8.88
C LEU A 278 6.54 -4.77 -10.07
N LEU A 279 7.40 -5.71 -10.49
CA LEU A 279 8.27 -5.53 -11.65
C LEU A 279 7.46 -5.58 -12.95
N LEU A 280 6.49 -6.49 -13.04
CA LEU A 280 5.60 -6.57 -14.21
C LEU A 280 4.88 -5.23 -14.42
N GLU A 281 4.36 -4.60 -13.37
CA GLU A 281 3.63 -3.33 -13.49
C GLU A 281 4.51 -2.10 -13.77
N ILE A 282 5.80 -2.14 -13.40
CA ILE A 282 6.69 -0.98 -13.53
C ILE A 282 7.57 -1.08 -14.77
N LEU A 283 8.05 -2.27 -15.10
CA LEU A 283 9.09 -2.52 -16.10
C LEU A 283 8.55 -3.17 -17.38
N THR A 284 7.23 -3.25 -17.55
CA THR A 284 6.59 -3.75 -18.76
C THR A 284 5.34 -2.94 -19.13
N ASP A 285 4.90 -3.06 -20.39
CA ASP A 285 3.62 -2.52 -20.87
C ASP A 285 2.46 -3.53 -20.68
N GLU A 286 2.77 -4.78 -20.31
CA GLU A 286 1.79 -5.83 -19.99
C GLU A 286 1.37 -5.71 -18.52
N GLY A 287 0.69 -4.59 -18.19
CA GLY A 287 0.19 -4.34 -16.84
C GLY A 287 -0.68 -5.48 -16.32
N VAL A 288 -0.48 -5.86 -15.06
CA VAL A 288 -1.11 -7.04 -14.43
C VAL A 288 -2.35 -6.70 -13.61
N GLY A 289 -2.93 -5.51 -13.85
CA GLY A 289 -4.11 -5.08 -13.14
C GLY A 289 -4.78 -3.83 -13.71
N THR A 290 -5.50 -3.13 -12.85
CA THR A 290 -6.26 -1.94 -13.21
C THR A 290 -5.40 -0.70 -13.08
N LEU A 291 -5.19 -0.02 -14.19
CA LEU A 291 -4.60 1.31 -14.23
C LEU A 291 -5.68 2.40 -14.12
N ILE A 292 -5.50 3.31 -13.17
CA ILE A 292 -6.32 4.49 -12.95
C ILE A 292 -5.49 5.74 -13.27
N LYS A 293 -6.02 6.59 -14.15
CA LYS A 293 -5.39 7.85 -14.59
C LYS A 293 -6.27 9.04 -14.30
N ARG A 294 -5.65 10.21 -14.20
CA ARG A 294 -6.36 11.47 -13.97
C ARG A 294 -7.22 11.88 -15.16
N ARG A 295 -6.74 11.59 -16.38
CA ARG A 295 -7.37 11.85 -17.68
C ARG A 295 -7.05 10.72 -18.63
#